data_AF-A0A2E5AP26-F1
#
_entry.id   AF-A0A2E5AP26-F1
#
_cell.length_a   1.000
_cell.length_b   1.000
_cell.length_c   1.000
_cell.angle_alpha   90.00
_cell.angle_beta   90.00
_cell.angle_gamma   90.00
#
_symmetry.space_group_name_H-M   'P 1'
#
loop_
_entity.id
_entity.type
_entity.pdbx_description
1 polymer ?
#
loop_
_entity_poly.entity_id
_entity_poly.type
_entity_poly.pdbx_seq_one_letter_code
_entity_poly.pdbx_strand_id
1 'polypeptide(L)'
;MKKGIIHPFVAGTFAAVVTIFFGLAYEKATAIEGVQLESLREAIPMLHLFMAPILGCLGASLGYRLLQKLGPKWGSFLFYFLFATISIFSSFGIFSVYNLHEEIQYTIYGYAMPMHYFPFLSWVAFKPLFS
;
A
#
# COMPACT_ATOMS: atom_id res chain seq x y z
N MET A 1 -8.59 22.88 6.96
CA MET A 1 -9.29 21.60 6.74
C MET A 1 -9.10 21.00 5.35
N LYS A 2 -9.33 21.75 4.25
CA LYS A 2 -9.26 21.24 2.86
C LYS A 2 -7.94 20.55 2.50
N LYS A 3 -6.78 21.19 2.73
CA LYS A 3 -5.45 20.63 2.42
C LYS A 3 -5.16 19.28 3.14
N GLY A 4 -5.68 19.13 4.35
CA GLY A 4 -5.41 17.95 5.18
C GLY A 4 -6.11 16.66 4.72
N ILE A 5 -7.12 16.75 3.85
CA ILE A 5 -7.78 15.59 3.22
C ILE A 5 -7.33 15.43 1.76
N ILE A 6 -7.04 16.54 1.07
CA ILE A 6 -6.56 16.50 -0.31
C ILE A 6 -5.23 15.75 -0.42
N HIS A 7 -4.27 16.01 0.48
CA HIS A 7 -2.97 15.31 0.49
C HIS A 7 -3.11 13.77 0.52
N PRO A 8 -3.73 13.17 1.56
CA PRO A 8 -3.84 11.71 1.62
C PRO A 8 -4.68 11.13 0.50
N PHE A 9 -5.68 11.87 0.00
CA PHE A 9 -6.50 11.40 -1.11
C PHE A 9 -5.70 11.35 -2.42
N VAL A 10 -4.92 12.38 -2.73
CA VAL A 10 -4.06 12.42 -3.92
C VAL A 10 -2.95 11.36 -3.81
N ALA A 11 -2.27 11.27 -2.68
CA ALA A 11 -1.23 10.27 -2.44
C ALA A 11 -1.79 8.84 -2.51
N GLY A 12 -2.96 8.60 -1.93
CA GLY A 12 -3.64 7.32 -1.92
C GLY A 12 -4.11 6.90 -3.31
N THR A 13 -4.69 7.84 -4.07
CA THR A 13 -5.11 7.60 -5.46
C THR A 13 -3.90 7.26 -6.33
N PHE A 14 -2.79 8.01 -6.18
CA PHE A 14 -1.56 7.70 -6.89
C PHE A 14 -1.01 6.31 -6.53
N ALA A 15 -0.97 5.96 -5.24
CA ALA A 15 -0.54 4.64 -4.81
C ALA A 15 -1.45 3.52 -5.32
N ALA A 16 -2.78 3.73 -5.36
CA ALA A 16 -3.72 2.77 -5.93
C ALA A 16 -3.47 2.54 -7.42
N VAL A 17 -3.25 3.62 -8.19
CA VAL A 17 -2.88 3.53 -9.60
C VAL A 17 -1.59 2.72 -9.75
N VAL A 18 -0.51 3.08 -9.04
CA VAL A 18 0.77 2.37 -9.13
C VAL A 18 0.64 0.90 -8.71
N THR A 19 -0.16 0.61 -7.67
CA THR A 19 -0.45 -0.76 -7.22
C THR A 19 -1.11 -1.57 -8.33
N ILE A 20 -2.14 -1.03 -8.96
CA ILE A 20 -2.86 -1.71 -10.05
C ILE A 20 -1.94 -1.93 -11.25
N PHE A 21 -1.21 -0.89 -11.69
CA PHE A 21 -0.29 -1.02 -12.82
C PHE A 21 0.85 -2.01 -12.54
N PHE A 22 1.40 -1.99 -11.33
CA PHE A 22 2.40 -2.97 -10.91
C PHE A 22 1.83 -4.38 -10.93
N GLY A 23 0.62 -4.57 -10.40
CA GLY A 23 -0.06 -5.87 -10.40
C GLY A 23 -0.26 -6.42 -11.81
N LEU A 24 -0.81 -5.62 -12.71
CA LEU A 24 -1.02 -6.00 -14.12
C LEU A 24 0.30 -6.30 -14.84
N ALA A 25 1.33 -5.48 -14.62
CA ALA A 25 2.65 -5.70 -15.21
C ALA A 25 3.30 -6.99 -14.69
N TYR A 26 3.16 -7.26 -13.40
CA TYR A 26 3.72 -8.44 -12.76
C TYR A 26 3.02 -9.72 -13.22
N GLU A 27 1.69 -9.74 -13.25
CA GLU A 27 0.89 -10.85 -13.77
C GLU A 27 1.30 -11.20 -15.20
N LYS A 28 1.47 -10.18 -16.05
CA LYS A 28 1.96 -10.38 -17.42
C LYS A 28 3.40 -10.90 -17.47
N ALA A 29 4.30 -10.35 -16.63
CA ALA A 29 5.71 -10.76 -16.62
C ALA A 29 5.91 -12.19 -16.11
N THR A 30 4.99 -12.69 -15.30
CA THR A 30 5.03 -14.02 -14.68
C THR A 30 4.08 -15.02 -15.34
N ALA A 31 3.43 -14.61 -16.45
CA ALA A 31 2.47 -15.42 -17.21
C ALA A 31 1.33 -16.01 -16.35
N ILE A 32 0.83 -15.23 -15.38
CA ILE A 32 -0.30 -15.62 -14.52
C ILE A 32 -1.60 -15.51 -15.33
N GLU A 33 -2.16 -16.64 -15.74
CA GLU A 33 -3.35 -16.70 -16.60
C GLU A 33 -4.33 -17.81 -16.17
N GLY A 34 -5.57 -17.76 -16.69
CA GLY A 34 -6.61 -18.77 -16.44
C GLY A 34 -6.87 -19.01 -14.95
N VAL A 35 -6.84 -20.28 -14.54
CA VAL A 35 -7.10 -20.72 -13.14
C VAL A 35 -6.12 -20.13 -12.12
N GLN A 36 -4.89 -19.81 -12.54
CA GLN A 36 -3.93 -19.13 -11.65
C GLN A 36 -4.39 -17.70 -11.34
N LEU A 37 -4.84 -16.99 -12.37
CA LEU A 37 -5.34 -15.62 -12.23
C LEU A 37 -6.62 -15.59 -11.39
N GLU A 38 -7.53 -16.54 -11.58
CA GLU A 38 -8.74 -16.68 -10.76
C GLU A 38 -8.39 -16.87 -9.29
N SER A 39 -7.49 -17.82 -8.98
CA SER A 39 -6.99 -18.06 -7.62
C SER A 39 -6.33 -16.80 -7.02
N LEU A 40 -5.53 -16.06 -7.80
CA LEU A 40 -4.94 -14.80 -7.35
C LEU A 40 -6.00 -13.73 -7.04
N ARG A 41 -7.07 -13.65 -7.83
CA ARG A 41 -8.14 -12.64 -7.67
C ARG A 41 -9.09 -12.96 -6.53
N GLU A 42 -9.28 -14.23 -6.21
CA GLU A 42 -9.97 -14.66 -4.99
C GLU A 42 -9.16 -14.28 -3.74
N ALA A 43 -7.85 -14.53 -3.77
CA ALA A 43 -6.95 -14.20 -2.67
C ALA A 43 -6.75 -12.68 -2.50
N ILE A 44 -6.57 -11.95 -3.60
CA ILE A 44 -6.34 -10.50 -3.63
C ILE A 44 -7.31 -9.86 -4.63
N PRO A 45 -8.53 -9.52 -4.17
CA PRO A 45 -9.50 -8.82 -4.99
C PRO A 45 -8.98 -7.48 -5.51
N MET A 46 -9.29 -7.15 -6.77
CA MET A 46 -8.94 -5.84 -7.37
C MET A 46 -9.44 -4.65 -6.54
N LEU A 47 -10.59 -4.81 -5.87
CA LEU A 47 -11.13 -3.79 -4.98
C LEU A 47 -10.16 -3.46 -3.84
N HIS A 48 -9.44 -4.45 -3.31
CA HIS A 48 -8.46 -4.24 -2.24
C HIS A 48 -7.24 -3.48 -2.77
N LEU A 49 -6.76 -3.78 -3.97
CA LEU A 49 -5.66 -3.07 -4.63
C LEU A 49 -5.98 -1.59 -4.86
N PHE A 50 -7.26 -1.27 -5.07
CA PHE A 50 -7.72 0.10 -5.20
C PHE A 50 -7.94 0.81 -3.85
N MET A 51 -8.69 0.18 -2.95
CA MET A 51 -9.14 0.83 -1.70
C MET A 51 -8.07 0.88 -0.62
N ALA A 52 -7.25 -0.17 -0.47
CA ALA A 52 -6.29 -0.26 0.62
C ALA A 52 -5.25 0.88 0.60
N PRO A 53 -4.67 1.27 -0.56
CA PRO A 53 -3.75 2.42 -0.61
C PRO A 53 -4.40 3.76 -0.22
N ILE A 54 -5.66 3.97 -0.63
CA ILE A 54 -6.43 5.18 -0.32
C ILE A 54 -6.70 5.25 1.19
N LEU A 55 -7.25 4.17 1.76
CA LEU A 55 -7.54 4.09 3.19
C LEU A 55 -6.26 4.15 4.03
N GLY A 56 -5.18 3.52 3.57
CA GLY A 56 -3.86 3.59 4.19
C GLY A 56 -3.33 5.02 4.27
N CYS A 57 -3.41 5.78 3.18
CA CYS A 57 -2.99 7.19 3.18
C CYS A 57 -3.87 8.07 4.06
N LEU A 58 -5.19 7.86 4.07
CA LEU A 58 -6.12 8.58 4.95
C LEU A 58 -5.80 8.30 6.42
N GLY A 59 -5.61 7.03 6.77
CA GLY A 59 -5.20 6.59 8.10
C GLY A 59 -3.85 7.16 8.51
N ALA A 60 -2.88 7.18 7.59
CA ALA A 60 -1.57 7.79 7.81
C ALA A 60 -1.67 9.28 8.12
N SER A 61 -2.50 10.05 7.41
CA SER A 61 -2.72 11.46 7.74
C SER A 61 -3.38 11.66 9.11
N LEU A 62 -4.26 10.76 9.55
CA LEU A 62 -4.80 10.80 10.91
C LEU A 62 -3.70 10.53 11.94
N GLY A 63 -2.92 9.45 11.74
CA GLY A 63 -1.78 9.09 12.60
C GLY A 63 -0.74 10.21 12.69
N TYR A 64 -0.43 10.85 11.56
CA TYR A 64 0.48 11.99 11.51
C TYR A 64 -0.02 13.13 12.39
N ARG A 65 -1.30 13.53 12.25
CA ARG A 65 -1.88 14.61 13.06
C ARG A 65 -1.87 14.30 14.56
N LEU A 66 -2.11 13.04 14.93
CA LEU A 66 -2.06 12.62 16.33
C LEU A 66 -0.64 12.70 16.89
N LEU A 67 0.35 12.21 16.13
CA LEU A 67 1.74 12.21 16.56
C LEU A 67 2.37 13.62 16.56
N GLN A 68 1.89 14.53 15.72
CA GLN A 68 2.30 15.95 15.78
C GLN A 68 1.99 16.61 17.13
N LYS A 69 1.09 16.06 17.96
CA LYS A 69 0.87 16.53 19.34
C LYS A 69 2.09 16.35 20.25
N LEU A 70 3.01 15.46 19.90
CA LEU A 70 4.29 15.25 20.62
C LEU A 70 5.38 16.26 20.22
N GLY A 71 5.05 17.22 19.35
CA GLY A 71 5.96 18.23 18.83
C GLY A 71 6.54 17.88 17.45
N PRO A 72 7.05 18.88 16.71
CA PRO A 72 7.36 18.76 15.28
C PRO A 72 8.49 17.78 14.96
N LYS A 73 9.51 17.69 15.83
CA LYS A 73 10.66 16.78 15.64
C LYS A 73 10.28 15.34 15.97
N TRP A 74 9.90 15.09 17.23
CA TRP A 74 9.57 13.75 17.71
C TRP A 74 8.31 13.17 17.06
N GLY A 75 7.29 13.99 16.85
CA GLY A 75 6.06 13.57 16.17
C GLY A 75 6.29 13.15 14.72
N SER A 76 7.13 13.88 13.98
CA SER A 76 7.50 13.49 12.61
C SER A 76 8.36 12.24 12.59
N PHE A 77 9.37 12.15 13.46
CA PHE A 77 10.23 10.96 13.56
C PHE A 77 9.42 9.70 13.86
N LEU A 78 8.61 9.73 14.93
CA LEU A 78 7.78 8.59 15.33
C LEU A 78 6.78 8.21 14.25
N PHE A 79 6.18 9.19 13.56
CA PHE A 79 5.26 8.90 12.47
C PHE A 79 5.96 8.16 11.31
N TYR A 80 7.07 8.68 10.82
CA TYR A 80 7.77 8.06 9.68
C TYR A 80 8.32 6.68 10.06
N PHE A 81 8.84 6.55 11.27
CA PHE A 81 9.27 5.27 11.82
C PHE A 81 8.12 4.27 11.82
N LEU A 82 6.99 4.60 12.45
CA LEU A 82 5.83 3.72 12.55
C LEU A 82 5.22 3.40 11.18
N PHE A 83 5.12 4.37 10.27
CA PHE A 83 4.54 4.14 8.96
C PHE A 83 5.44 3.22 8.11
N ALA A 84 6.77 3.41 8.16
CA ALA A 84 7.72 2.49 7.54
C ALA A 84 7.62 1.08 8.16
N THR A 85 7.60 0.98 9.49
CA THR A 85 7.43 -0.28 10.23
C THR A 85 6.15 -0.99 9.80
N ILE A 86 5.00 -0.32 9.82
CA ILE A 86 3.71 -0.90 9.42
C ILE A 86 3.77 -1.35 7.95
N SER A 87 4.38 -0.58 7.06
CA SER A 87 4.52 -0.96 5.63
C SER A 87 5.35 -2.24 5.46
N ILE A 88 6.47 -2.35 6.18
CA ILE A 88 7.31 -3.56 6.21
C ILE A 88 6.50 -4.74 6.77
N PHE A 89 5.94 -4.61 7.97
CA PHE A 89 5.29 -5.73 8.65
C PHE A 89 4.00 -6.17 7.95
N SER A 90 3.22 -5.25 7.39
CA SER A 90 2.03 -5.59 6.64
C SER A 90 2.35 -6.37 5.36
N SER A 91 3.51 -6.14 4.73
CA SER A 91 3.94 -6.93 3.58
C SER A 91 4.10 -8.43 3.90
N PHE A 92 4.46 -8.77 5.16
CA PHE A 92 4.51 -10.15 5.63
C PHE A 92 3.13 -10.78 5.85
N GLY A 93 2.06 -9.97 5.85
CA GLY A 93 0.68 -10.47 5.83
C GLY A 93 0.42 -11.40 4.65
N ILE A 94 1.20 -11.30 3.57
CA ILE A 94 1.12 -12.22 2.44
C ILE A 94 1.32 -13.70 2.82
N PHE A 95 2.08 -13.99 3.87
CA PHE A 95 2.29 -15.36 4.34
C PHE A 95 1.05 -15.99 4.97
N SER A 96 0.01 -15.19 5.24
CA SER A 96 -1.29 -15.67 5.70
C SER A 96 -2.26 -15.99 4.57
N VAL A 97 -1.86 -15.76 3.31
CA VAL A 97 -2.67 -16.11 2.14
C VAL A 97 -2.45 -17.58 1.81
N TYR A 98 -3.52 -18.36 1.90
CA TYR A 98 -3.53 -19.80 1.62
C TYR A 98 -4.48 -20.10 0.44
N ASN A 99 -4.45 -21.35 -0.06
CA ASN A 99 -5.26 -21.82 -1.19
C ASN A 99 -4.96 -21.13 -2.54
N LEU A 100 -3.71 -20.65 -2.70
CA LEU A 100 -3.21 -20.25 -4.00
C LEU A 100 -2.92 -21.47 -4.87
N HIS A 101 -3.07 -21.31 -6.17
CA HIS A 101 -2.60 -22.31 -7.12
C HIS A 101 -1.08 -22.55 -6.94
N GLU A 102 -0.66 -23.82 -6.99
CA GLU A 102 0.69 -24.26 -6.61
C GLU A 102 1.78 -23.47 -7.34
N GLU A 103 1.57 -23.20 -8.63
CA GLU A 103 2.51 -22.53 -9.51
C GLU A 103 2.72 -21.03 -9.21
N ILE A 104 1.80 -20.38 -8.47
CA ILE A 104 1.89 -18.94 -8.13
C ILE A 104 2.14 -18.67 -6.64
N GLN A 105 2.19 -19.69 -5.81
CA GLN A 105 2.32 -19.56 -4.35
C GLN A 105 3.56 -18.77 -3.93
N TYR A 106 4.67 -18.88 -4.66
CA TYR A 106 5.90 -18.13 -4.40
C TYR A 106 5.96 -16.80 -5.15
N THR A 107 5.27 -16.72 -6.29
CA THR A 107 5.21 -15.55 -7.17
C THR A 107 4.47 -14.39 -6.50
N ILE A 108 3.52 -14.69 -5.62
CA ILE A 108 2.78 -13.67 -4.86
C ILE A 108 3.65 -12.85 -3.89
N TYR A 109 4.84 -13.34 -3.50
CA TYR A 109 5.75 -12.59 -2.62
C TYR A 109 6.36 -11.37 -3.33
N GLY A 110 6.73 -11.54 -4.61
CA GLY A 110 7.18 -10.44 -5.46
C GLY A 110 6.07 -9.44 -5.78
N TYR A 111 4.82 -9.91 -5.75
CA TYR A 111 3.62 -9.10 -5.90
C TYR A 111 3.37 -8.22 -4.67
N ALA A 112 3.34 -8.83 -3.47
CA ALA A 112 2.87 -8.16 -2.26
C ALA A 112 3.86 -7.15 -1.69
N MET A 113 5.17 -7.42 -1.74
CA MET A 113 6.15 -6.56 -1.07
C MET A 113 6.12 -5.12 -1.60
N PRO A 114 6.29 -4.82 -2.90
CA PRO A 114 6.27 -3.44 -3.40
C PRO A 114 4.96 -2.71 -3.15
N MET A 115 3.83 -3.43 -3.25
CA MET A 115 2.49 -2.87 -3.10
C MET A 115 2.23 -2.28 -1.70
N HIS A 116 2.82 -2.87 -0.66
CA HIS A 116 2.66 -2.36 0.72
C HIS A 116 3.48 -1.09 0.99
N TYR A 117 4.53 -0.81 0.21
CA TYR A 117 5.32 0.42 0.35
C TYR A 117 4.77 1.59 -0.45
N PHE A 118 3.99 1.36 -1.52
CA PHE A 118 3.49 2.45 -2.36
C PHE A 118 2.70 3.52 -1.59
N PRO A 119 1.82 3.19 -0.61
CA PRO A 119 1.14 4.20 0.19
C PRO A 119 2.11 5.05 1.03
N PHE A 120 3.13 4.43 1.62
CA PHE A 120 4.16 5.16 2.37
C PHE A 120 4.95 6.10 1.47
N LEU A 121 5.47 5.57 0.35
CA LEU A 121 6.27 6.32 -0.60
C LEU A 121 5.49 7.49 -1.20
N SER A 122 4.25 7.25 -1.65
CA SER A 122 3.40 8.30 -2.21
C SER A 122 3.06 9.36 -1.15
N TRP A 123 2.68 8.95 0.06
CA TRP A 123 2.32 9.89 1.11
C TRP A 123 3.48 10.81 1.45
N VAL A 124 4.69 10.25 1.60
CA VAL A 124 5.92 11.00 1.89
C VAL A 124 6.27 11.93 0.73
N ALA A 125 6.24 11.44 -0.51
CA ALA A 125 6.63 12.20 -1.70
C ALA A 125 5.70 13.39 -2.00
N PHE A 126 4.39 13.21 -1.79
CA PHE A 126 3.41 14.26 -2.06
C PHE A 126 3.28 15.28 -0.92
N LYS A 127 3.68 14.92 0.32
CA LYS A 127 3.53 15.79 1.49
C LYS A 127 4.05 17.22 1.29
N PRO A 128 5.25 17.47 0.70
CA PRO A 128 5.76 18.83 0.51
C PRO A 128 4.85 19.73 -0.33
N LEU A 129 4.04 19.17 -1.24
CA LEU A 129 3.13 19.94 -2.09
C LEU A 129 1.89 20.45 -1.33
N PHE A 130 1.60 19.89 -0.15
CA PHE A 130 0.41 20.18 0.64
C PHE A 130 0.71 20.61 2.08
N SER A 131 2.00 20.74 2.41
CA SER A 131 2.50 21.23 3.70
C SER A 131 2.17 22.71 3.93
#